data_AF-A0A0F9VDT5-F1
#
_entry.id   AF-A0A0F9VDT5-F1
#
_cell.length_a   1.000
_cell.length_b   1.000
_cell.length_c   1.000
_cell.angle_alpha   90.00
_cell.angle_beta   90.00
_cell.angle_gamma   90.00
#
_symmetry.space_group_name_H-M   'P 1'
#
loop_
_entity.id
_entity.type
_entity.pdbx_description
1 polymer ?
#
loop_
_entity_poly.entity_id
_entity_poly.type
_entity_poly.pdbx_seq_one_letter_code
_entity_poly.pdbx_strand_id
1 'polypeptide(L)'
;MQNPEMSLIEKLDNGLTKGLCLLLGWIKTAFIWLSGLISLIGLPIIIFEYGEGSADLSRIEWIFMPLMLLLLWRHVNYCKHFETGFWRSISRLMIFIGMLLMLQLVFIGIVAGLLSVTDDAEMTTNSLEAFLKFLAMADPLSEILNYGLLLITVYLSAPYMRTLPTAKINTEQPNNNENINSAFRTEPTL
;
A
#
# COMPACT_ATOMS: atom_id res chain seq x y z
N MET A 1 29.98 37.16 -10.53
CA MET A 1 28.80 36.35 -10.92
C MET A 1 27.68 36.70 -9.95
N GLN A 2 26.76 37.56 -10.38
CA GLN A 2 25.61 37.99 -9.56
C GLN A 2 24.64 36.81 -9.43
N ASN A 3 24.38 36.39 -8.20
CA ASN A 3 23.27 35.47 -7.90
C ASN A 3 21.97 36.21 -8.28
N PRO A 4 21.11 35.66 -9.16
CA PRO A 4 19.77 36.20 -9.33
C PRO A 4 19.01 35.93 -8.04
N GLU A 5 18.78 36.97 -7.25
CA GLU A 5 17.89 36.88 -6.09
C GLU A 5 16.51 36.48 -6.59
N MET A 6 16.14 35.21 -6.35
CA MET A 6 14.81 34.71 -6.72
C MET A 6 13.76 35.64 -6.13
N SER A 7 12.89 36.15 -7.00
CA SER A 7 11.80 37.06 -6.65
C SER A 7 10.95 36.43 -5.54
N LEU A 8 10.47 37.25 -4.60
CA LEU A 8 9.59 36.79 -3.51
C LEU A 8 8.36 36.01 -4.03
N ILE A 9 7.91 36.36 -5.24
CA ILE A 9 6.82 35.68 -5.95
C ILE A 9 7.21 34.25 -6.31
N GLU A 10 8.44 34.03 -6.78
CA GLU A 10 8.95 32.72 -7.18
C GLU A 10 9.20 31.81 -5.96
N LYS A 11 9.63 32.37 -4.83
CA LYS A 11 9.69 31.66 -3.56
C LYS A 11 8.31 31.24 -3.05
N LEU A 12 7.31 32.13 -3.17
CA LEU A 12 5.93 31.85 -2.76
C LEU A 12 5.31 30.75 -3.63
N ASP A 13 5.46 30.83 -4.95
CA ASP A 13 4.90 29.86 -5.89
C ASP A 13 5.54 28.46 -5.73
N ASN A 14 6.86 28.40 -5.53
CA ASN A 14 7.55 27.14 -5.23
C ASN A 14 7.13 26.58 -3.85
N GLY A 15 6.91 27.44 -2.86
CA GLY A 15 6.39 27.06 -1.55
C GLY A 15 4.96 26.50 -1.63
N LEU A 16 4.08 27.17 -2.39
CA LEU A 16 2.70 26.77 -2.60
C LEU A 16 2.63 25.44 -3.35
N THR A 17 3.42 25.27 -4.40
CA THR A 17 3.50 24.01 -5.18
C THR A 17 3.96 22.86 -4.29
N LYS A 18 5.04 23.04 -3.51
CA LYS A 18 5.50 22.00 -2.56
C LYS A 18 4.46 21.69 -1.50
N GLY A 19 3.80 22.72 -0.97
CA GLY A 19 2.71 22.55 0.00
C GLY A 19 1.53 21.76 -0.58
N LEU A 20 1.12 22.09 -1.81
CA LEU A 20 0.03 21.41 -2.49
C LEU A 20 0.38 19.96 -2.83
N CYS A 21 1.60 19.69 -3.31
CA CYS A 21 2.07 18.33 -3.54
C CYS A 21 2.14 17.51 -2.25
N LEU A 22 2.59 18.11 -1.15
CA LEU A 22 2.62 17.45 0.15
C LEU A 22 1.20 17.15 0.64
N LEU A 23 0.31 18.15 0.58
CA LEU A 23 -1.09 18.00 0.99
C LEU A 23 -1.80 16.92 0.17
N LEU A 24 -1.61 16.92 -1.15
CA LEU A 24 -2.19 15.91 -2.03
C LEU A 24 -1.61 14.51 -1.75
N GLY A 25 -0.31 14.42 -1.44
CA GLY A 25 0.33 13.17 -1.03
C GLY A 25 -0.24 12.61 0.28
N TRP A 26 -0.49 13.47 1.25
CA TRP A 26 -1.14 13.11 2.51
C TRP A 26 -2.60 12.69 2.30
N ILE A 27 -3.36 13.46 1.51
CA ILE A 27 -4.75 13.14 1.17
C ILE A 27 -4.86 11.78 0.49
N LYS A 28 -3.98 11.51 -0.48
CA LYS A 28 -3.94 10.21 -1.18
C LYS A 28 -3.70 9.07 -0.21
N THR A 29 -2.70 9.23 0.66
CA THR A 29 -2.33 8.19 1.64
C THR A 29 -3.45 7.98 2.65
N ALA A 30 -4.08 9.06 3.13
CA ALA A 30 -5.21 9.00 4.05
C ALA A 30 -6.41 8.29 3.41
N PHE A 31 -6.72 8.58 2.14
CA PHE A 31 -7.82 7.94 1.42
C PHE A 31 -7.61 6.43 1.25
N ILE A 32 -6.40 6.01 0.88
CA ILE A 32 -6.04 4.58 0.78
C ILE A 32 -6.09 3.92 2.16
N TRP A 33 -5.64 4.60 3.20
CA TRP A 33 -5.69 4.05 4.56
C TRP A 33 -7.14 3.86 5.04
N LEU A 34 -7.99 4.87 4.81
CA LEU A 34 -9.42 4.81 5.17
C LEU A 34 -10.16 3.75 4.37
N SER A 35 -9.84 3.55 3.10
CA SER A 35 -10.46 2.51 2.29
C SER A 35 -10.14 1.11 2.82
N GLY A 36 -8.90 0.89 3.28
CA GLY A 36 -8.51 -0.33 3.97
C GLY A 36 -9.27 -0.54 5.28
N LEU A 37 -9.48 0.52 6.05
CA LEU A 37 -10.25 0.47 7.29
C LEU A 37 -11.72 0.11 7.04
N ILE A 38 -12.36 0.76 6.06
CA ILE A 38 -13.75 0.48 5.67
C ILE A 38 -13.87 -0.97 5.20
N SER A 39 -12.93 -1.46 4.38
CA SER A 39 -12.91 -2.84 3.93
C SER A 39 -12.87 -3.83 5.10
N LEU A 40 -11.98 -3.59 6.08
CA LEU A 40 -11.84 -4.49 7.24
C LEU A 40 -13.10 -4.48 8.13
N ILE A 41 -13.71 -3.31 8.35
CA ILE A 41 -14.96 -3.17 9.13
C ILE A 41 -16.15 -3.78 8.37
N GLY A 42 -16.15 -3.74 7.04
CA GLY A 42 -17.20 -4.30 6.20
C GLY A 42 -17.23 -5.83 6.18
N LEU A 43 -16.08 -6.51 6.36
CA LEU A 43 -16.00 -7.98 6.33
C LEU A 43 -17.02 -8.69 7.23
N PRO A 44 -17.17 -8.38 8.53
CA PRO A 44 -18.17 -9.04 9.35
C PRO A 44 -19.60 -8.77 8.88
N ILE A 45 -19.89 -7.63 8.26
CA ILE A 45 -21.22 -7.32 7.73
C ILE A 45 -21.53 -8.22 6.52
N ILE A 46 -20.52 -8.47 5.69
CA ILE A 46 -20.64 -9.34 4.51
C ILE A 46 -20.76 -10.81 4.92
N ILE A 47 -19.96 -11.26 5.89
CA ILE A 47 -19.94 -12.68 6.35
C ILE A 47 -21.20 -13.06 7.14
N PHE A 48 -21.80 -12.10 7.85
CA PHE A 48 -23.01 -12.32 8.66
C PHE A 48 -24.20 -11.56 8.05
N GLU A 49 -24.40 -11.71 6.75
CA GLU A 49 -25.39 -10.96 5.96
C GLU A 49 -26.82 -11.10 6.53
N TYR A 50 -27.20 -12.29 6.99
CA TYR A 50 -28.58 -12.60 7.42
C TYR A 50 -28.76 -12.50 8.94
N GLY A 51 -27.68 -12.29 9.70
CA GLY A 51 -27.75 -12.10 11.15
C GLY A 51 -28.11 -13.36 11.94
N GLU A 52 -28.10 -14.53 11.30
CA GLU A 52 -28.34 -15.84 11.92
C GLU A 52 -27.10 -16.42 12.63
N GLY A 53 -26.03 -15.62 12.72
CA GLY A 53 -24.80 -15.97 13.41
C GLY A 53 -24.05 -17.09 12.67
N SER A 54 -23.68 -18.17 13.36
CA SER A 54 -22.86 -19.24 12.77
C SER A 54 -23.59 -20.12 11.75
N ALA A 55 -24.93 -20.09 11.74
CA ALA A 55 -25.73 -20.81 10.76
C ALA A 55 -25.66 -20.17 9.37
N ASP A 56 -25.29 -18.89 9.35
CA ASP A 56 -25.18 -18.07 8.15
C ASP A 56 -23.92 -18.37 7.32
N LEU A 57 -22.92 -18.96 7.98
CA LEU A 57 -21.61 -19.17 7.38
C LEU A 57 -21.61 -20.24 6.30
N SER A 58 -21.16 -19.84 5.12
CA SER A 58 -20.81 -20.74 4.04
C SER A 58 -19.61 -21.62 4.41
N ARG A 59 -19.46 -22.76 3.71
CA ARG A 59 -18.28 -23.64 3.89
C ARG A 59 -16.96 -22.91 3.61
N ILE A 60 -16.97 -21.92 2.73
CA ILE A 60 -15.77 -21.14 2.37
C ILE A 60 -15.43 -20.18 3.51
N GLU A 61 -16.43 -19.50 4.06
CA GLU A 61 -16.25 -18.55 5.17
C GLU A 61 -15.72 -19.23 6.44
N TRP A 62 -16.17 -20.46 6.69
CA TRP A 62 -15.65 -21.31 7.76
C TRP A 62 -14.15 -21.61 7.62
N ILE A 63 -13.62 -21.66 6.39
CA ILE A 63 -12.19 -21.84 6.13
C ILE A 63 -11.48 -20.49 6.15
N PHE A 64 -12.10 -19.46 5.60
CA PHE A 64 -11.53 -18.12 5.51
C PHE A 64 -11.28 -17.50 6.89
N MET A 65 -12.25 -17.55 7.80
CA MET A 65 -12.13 -16.94 9.14
C MET A 65 -10.90 -17.41 9.94
N PRO A 66 -10.66 -18.72 10.16
CA PRO A 66 -9.50 -19.18 10.91
C PRO A 66 -8.19 -18.86 10.18
N LEU A 67 -8.17 -18.93 8.85
CA LEU A 67 -6.99 -18.57 8.07
C LEU A 67 -6.67 -17.08 8.23
N MET A 68 -7.68 -16.23 8.13
CA MET A 68 -7.56 -14.80 8.33
C MET A 68 -7.03 -14.48 9.73
N LEU A 69 -7.59 -15.11 10.77
CA LEU A 69 -7.12 -14.95 12.15
C LEU A 69 -5.65 -15.38 12.31
N LEU A 70 -5.26 -16.51 11.71
CA LEU A 70 -3.87 -16.99 11.74
C LEU A 70 -2.92 -16.03 11.02
N LEU A 71 -3.33 -15.46 9.89
CA LEU A 71 -2.55 -14.47 9.17
C LEU A 71 -2.42 -13.14 9.93
N LEU A 72 -3.49 -12.67 10.59
CA LEU A 72 -3.41 -11.50 11.47
C LEU A 72 -2.48 -11.76 12.66
N TRP A 73 -2.61 -12.92 13.28
CA TRP A 73 -1.74 -13.30 14.39
C TRP A 73 -0.28 -13.34 13.95
N ARG A 74 0.00 -13.93 12.78
CA ARG A 74 1.34 -13.91 12.17
C ARG A 74 1.81 -12.49 11.91
N HIS A 75 0.97 -11.62 11.33
CA HIS A 75 1.30 -10.22 11.07
C HIS A 75 1.72 -9.51 12.35
N VAL A 76 0.90 -9.61 13.42
CA VAL A 76 1.20 -9.01 14.72
C VAL A 76 2.49 -9.58 15.32
N ASN A 77 2.71 -10.89 15.24
CA ASN A 77 3.90 -11.52 15.79
C ASN A 77 5.18 -11.10 15.05
N TYR A 78 5.14 -11.03 13.71
CA TYR A 78 6.25 -10.53 12.91
C TYR A 78 6.51 -9.05 13.21
N CYS A 79 5.46 -8.24 13.31
CA CYS A 79 5.59 -6.83 13.68
C CYS A 79 6.23 -6.62 15.05
N LYS A 80 5.91 -7.47 16.04
CA LYS A 80 6.58 -7.49 17.34
C LYS A 80 8.04 -7.91 17.22
N HIS A 81 8.34 -8.95 16.43
CA HIS A 81 9.70 -9.46 16.23
C HIS A 81 10.63 -8.45 15.56
N PHE A 82 10.10 -7.62 14.65
CA PHE A 82 10.86 -6.59 13.94
C PHE A 82 10.82 -5.21 14.61
N GLU A 83 10.30 -5.11 15.84
CA GLU A 83 10.14 -3.85 16.60
C GLU A 83 9.45 -2.73 15.81
N THR A 84 8.64 -3.09 14.81
CA THR A 84 7.84 -2.10 14.10
C THR A 84 6.75 -1.60 15.03
N GLY A 85 6.77 -0.30 15.34
CA GLY A 85 5.76 0.31 16.21
C GLY A 85 4.33 -0.08 15.82
N PHE A 86 3.47 -0.27 16.81
CA PHE A 86 2.09 -0.77 16.63
C PHE A 86 1.32 -0.02 15.53
N TRP A 87 1.36 1.31 15.57
CA TRP A 87 0.73 2.17 14.57
C TRP A 87 1.27 1.98 13.16
N ARG A 88 2.59 1.79 13.03
CA ARG A 88 3.22 1.54 11.72
C ARG A 88 2.79 0.21 11.13
N SER A 89 2.62 -0.79 12.00
CA SER A 89 2.18 -2.13 11.64
C SER A 89 0.73 -2.17 11.15
N ILE A 90 -0.16 -1.46 11.84
CA ILE A 90 -1.57 -1.29 11.44
C ILE A 90 -1.65 -0.50 10.14
N SER A 91 -0.94 0.64 10.05
CA SER A 91 -0.98 1.47 8.84
C SER A 91 -0.49 0.73 7.61
N ARG A 92 0.52 -0.14 7.75
CA ARG A 92 0.96 -0.99 6.65
C ARG A 92 -0.14 -1.95 6.20
N LEU A 93 -0.79 -2.65 7.14
CA LEU A 93 -1.90 -3.55 6.81
C LEU A 93 -3.04 -2.80 6.11
N MET A 94 -3.46 -1.65 6.65
CA MET A 94 -4.53 -0.84 6.07
C MET A 94 -4.21 -0.35 4.67
N ILE A 95 -2.97 0.10 4.42
CA ILE A 95 -2.57 0.53 3.08
C ILE A 95 -2.62 -0.63 2.08
N PHE A 96 -2.18 -1.83 2.46
CA PHE A 96 -2.23 -3.00 1.57
C PHE A 96 -3.67 -3.40 1.24
N ILE A 97 -4.56 -3.49 2.23
CA ILE A 97 -5.97 -3.80 2.01
C ILE A 97 -6.64 -2.69 1.18
N GLY A 98 -6.36 -1.43 1.49
CA GLY A 98 -6.89 -0.29 0.75
C GLY A 98 -6.44 -0.25 -0.70
N MET A 99 -5.19 -0.62 -0.99
CA MET A 99 -4.69 -0.76 -2.36
C MET A 99 -5.39 -1.89 -3.11
N LEU A 100 -5.63 -3.05 -2.46
CA LEU A 100 -6.41 -4.13 -3.06
C LEU A 100 -7.81 -3.65 -3.45
N LEU A 101 -8.49 -2.94 -2.55
CA LEU A 101 -9.82 -2.40 -2.82
C LEU A 101 -9.81 -1.39 -3.98
N MET A 102 -8.82 -0.50 -4.04
CA MET A 102 -8.67 0.42 -5.17
C MET A 102 -8.43 -0.32 -6.48
N LEU A 103 -7.62 -1.38 -6.46
CA LEU A 103 -7.37 -2.21 -7.64
C LEU A 103 -8.65 -2.90 -8.12
N GLN A 104 -9.46 -3.43 -7.19
CA GLN A 104 -10.77 -4.02 -7.50
C GLN A 104 -11.73 -2.98 -8.08
N LEU A 105 -11.81 -1.78 -7.50
CA LEU A 105 -12.66 -0.70 -8.02
C LEU A 105 -12.23 -0.24 -9.41
N VAL A 106 -10.93 -0.15 -9.67
CA VAL A 106 -10.40 0.16 -11.01
C VAL A 106 -10.78 -0.94 -11.99
N PHE A 107 -10.63 -2.21 -11.60
CA PHE A 107 -11.03 -3.34 -12.45
C PHE A 107 -12.52 -3.30 -12.78
N ILE A 108 -13.38 -3.11 -11.77
CA ILE A 108 -14.83 -2.94 -11.94
C ILE A 108 -15.14 -1.76 -12.87
N GLY A 109 -14.46 -0.62 -12.68
CA GLY A 109 -14.63 0.56 -13.53
C GLY A 109 -14.21 0.34 -14.98
N ILE A 110 -13.14 -0.42 -15.23
CA ILE A 110 -12.70 -0.80 -16.58
C ILE A 110 -13.75 -1.70 -17.24
N VAL A 111 -14.25 -2.72 -16.53
CA VAL A 111 -15.30 -3.62 -17.04
C VAL A 111 -16.58 -2.83 -17.34
N ALA A 112 -17.00 -1.94 -16.44
CA ALA A 112 -18.14 -1.06 -16.65
C ALA A 112 -17.96 -0.16 -17.88
N GLY A 113 -16.77 0.44 -18.03
CA GLY A 113 -16.44 1.27 -19.18
C GLY A 113 -16.45 0.48 -20.50
N LEU A 114 -15.89 -0.73 -20.51
CA LEU A 114 -15.88 -1.59 -21.69
C LEU A 114 -17.29 -1.97 -22.13
N LEU A 115 -18.14 -2.40 -21.19
CA LEU A 115 -19.55 -2.71 -21.45
C LEU A 115 -20.30 -1.50 -22.01
N SER A 116 -20.00 -0.30 -21.53
CA SER A 116 -20.64 0.93 -22.02
C SER A 116 -20.23 1.33 -23.45
N VAL A 117 -19.06 0.90 -23.92
CA VAL A 117 -18.54 1.25 -25.25
C VAL A 117 -18.90 0.20 -26.30
N THR A 118 -19.03 -1.08 -25.90
CA THR A 118 -19.38 -2.17 -26.81
C THR A 118 -20.88 -2.27 -27.10
N ASP A 119 -21.73 -1.65 -26.29
CA ASP A 119 -23.16 -1.51 -26.55
C ASP A 119 -23.42 -0.24 -27.40
N ASP A 120 -23.59 -0.42 -28.71
CA ASP A 120 -24.02 0.65 -29.62
C ASP A 120 -25.43 1.16 -29.21
N ALA A 121 -25.44 2.30 -28.51
CA ALA A 121 -26.40 3.42 -28.49
C ALA A 121 -27.95 3.23 -28.45
N GLU A 122 -28.55 2.05 -28.64
CA GLU A 122 -30.03 1.92 -28.64
C GLU A 122 -30.64 1.34 -27.36
N MET A 123 -29.83 0.89 -26.40
CA MET A 123 -30.28 0.12 -25.23
C MET A 123 -29.56 0.52 -23.93
N THR A 124 -29.50 1.81 -23.60
CA THR A 124 -28.82 2.31 -22.37
C THR A 124 -29.40 1.72 -21.06
N THR A 125 -30.63 1.19 -21.08
CA THR A 125 -31.21 0.48 -19.93
C THR A 125 -30.61 -0.91 -19.73
N ASN A 126 -30.18 -1.59 -20.80
CA ASN A 126 -29.67 -2.95 -20.73
C ASN A 126 -28.20 -3.01 -20.31
N SER A 127 -27.39 -1.99 -20.62
CA SER A 127 -25.99 -1.96 -20.20
C SER A 127 -25.85 -1.78 -18.68
N LEU A 128 -26.66 -0.89 -18.08
CA LEU A 128 -26.72 -0.74 -16.62
C LEU A 128 -27.29 -2.01 -15.97
N GLU A 129 -28.36 -2.59 -16.51
CA GLU A 129 -28.94 -3.82 -15.96
C GLU A 129 -27.98 -5.02 -16.10
N ALA A 130 -27.25 -5.12 -17.21
CA ALA A 130 -26.22 -6.14 -17.42
C ALA A 130 -25.04 -5.95 -16.48
N PHE A 131 -24.60 -4.70 -16.25
CA PHE A 131 -23.57 -4.39 -15.27
C PHE A 131 -24.02 -4.67 -13.83
N LEU A 132 -25.26 -4.31 -13.48
CA LEU A 132 -25.84 -4.62 -12.18
C LEU A 132 -26.03 -6.13 -12.01
N LYS A 133 -26.43 -6.86 -13.04
CA LYS A 133 -26.44 -8.34 -13.04
C LYS A 133 -25.04 -8.90 -12.87
N PHE A 134 -24.04 -8.37 -13.56
CA PHE A 134 -22.64 -8.78 -13.38
C PHE A 134 -22.14 -8.53 -11.96
N LEU A 135 -22.47 -7.38 -11.35
CA LEU A 135 -22.14 -7.07 -9.96
C LEU A 135 -22.92 -7.94 -8.96
N ALA A 136 -24.19 -8.22 -9.24
CA ALA A 136 -25.06 -9.03 -8.41
C ALA A 136 -24.89 -10.54 -8.63
N MET A 137 -24.10 -10.94 -9.63
CA MET A 137 -23.77 -12.33 -9.89
C MET A 137 -22.79 -12.79 -8.81
N ALA A 138 -23.36 -13.22 -7.69
CA ALA A 138 -22.66 -13.90 -6.61
C ALA A 138 -22.26 -15.30 -7.07
N ASP A 139 -21.29 -15.36 -7.99
CA ASP A 139 -20.69 -16.61 -8.40
C ASP A 139 -19.79 -17.13 -7.27
N PRO A 140 -19.90 -18.40 -6.86
CA PRO A 140 -19.07 -18.95 -5.78
C PRO A 140 -17.56 -18.85 -6.08
N LEU A 141 -17.18 -18.76 -7.36
CA LEU A 141 -15.79 -18.55 -7.77
C LEU A 141 -15.31 -17.12 -7.44
N SER A 142 -16.15 -16.10 -7.64
CA SER A 142 -15.78 -14.70 -7.36
C SER A 142 -15.58 -14.48 -5.86
N GLU A 143 -16.39 -15.13 -5.03
CA GLU A 143 -16.26 -15.14 -3.57
C GLU A 143 -14.94 -15.78 -3.11
N ILE A 144 -14.59 -16.97 -3.64
CA ILE A 144 -13.30 -17.64 -3.38
C ILE A 144 -12.13 -16.74 -3.80
N LEU A 145 -12.23 -16.11 -4.98
CA LEU A 145 -11.18 -15.26 -5.51
C LEU A 145 -10.99 -14.01 -4.65
N ASN A 146 -12.07 -13.37 -4.20
CA ASN A 146 -12.03 -12.21 -3.31
C ASN A 146 -11.43 -12.54 -1.95
N TYR A 147 -11.90 -13.61 -1.30
CA TYR A 147 -11.34 -14.07 -0.03
C TYR A 147 -9.87 -14.50 -0.16
N GLY A 148 -9.52 -15.21 -1.24
CA GLY A 148 -8.15 -15.61 -1.54
C GLY A 148 -7.21 -14.42 -1.75
N LEU A 149 -7.63 -13.42 -2.53
CA LEU A 149 -6.87 -12.18 -2.75
C LEU A 149 -6.67 -11.38 -1.46
N LEU A 150 -7.70 -11.31 -0.62
CA LEU A 150 -7.62 -10.66 0.68
C LEU A 150 -6.62 -11.37 1.59
N LEU A 151 -6.67 -12.70 1.68
CA LEU A 151 -5.71 -13.50 2.44
C LEU A 151 -4.27 -13.29 1.93
N ILE A 152 -4.06 -13.31 0.62
CA ILE A 152 -2.73 -13.04 0.02
C ILE A 152 -2.26 -11.63 0.35
N THR A 153 -3.16 -10.65 0.33
CA THR A 153 -2.83 -9.24 0.64
C THR A 153 -2.42 -9.09 2.10
N VAL A 154 -3.14 -9.73 3.02
CA VAL A 154 -2.80 -9.75 4.44
C VAL A 154 -1.48 -10.48 4.66
N TYR A 155 -1.26 -11.58 3.95
CA TYR A 155 0.01 -12.32 3.96
C TYR A 155 1.18 -11.43 3.56
N LEU A 156 1.06 -10.70 2.44
CA LEU A 156 2.10 -9.82 1.90
C LEU A 156 2.29 -8.54 2.72
N SER A 157 1.28 -8.13 3.47
CA SER A 157 1.35 -6.94 4.33
C SER A 157 2.35 -7.12 5.48
N ALA A 158 2.68 -8.35 5.86
CA ALA A 158 3.62 -8.64 6.93
C ALA A 158 5.06 -8.19 6.59
N PRO A 159 5.79 -7.59 7.56
CA PRO A 159 7.19 -7.23 7.35
C PRO A 159 8.06 -8.49 7.17
N TYR A 160 8.84 -8.53 6.10
CA TYR A 160 9.73 -9.66 5.76
C TYR A 160 11.22 -9.35 5.97
N MET A 161 11.59 -8.12 6.33
CA MET A 161 12.98 -7.72 6.59
C MET A 161 13.06 -6.74 7.77
N ARG A 162 14.11 -6.86 8.59
CA ARG A 162 14.52 -5.76 9.49
C ARG A 162 14.86 -4.56 8.62
N THR A 163 14.28 -3.40 8.92
CA THR A 163 14.94 -2.14 8.58
C THR A 163 16.29 -2.17 9.28
N LEU A 164 17.35 -2.48 8.54
CA LEU A 164 18.72 -2.23 9.01
C LEU A 164 18.74 -0.78 9.47
N PRO A 165 19.23 -0.49 10.69
CA PRO A 165 19.49 0.89 11.08
C PRO A 165 20.33 1.46 9.95
N THR A 166 19.87 2.55 9.34
CA THR A 166 20.72 3.38 8.50
C THR A 166 21.81 3.87 9.43
N ALA A 167 22.88 3.08 9.57
CA ALA A 167 24.10 3.54 10.18
C ALA A 167 24.39 4.82 9.44
N LYS A 168 24.36 5.94 10.18
CA LYS A 168 24.94 7.18 9.70
C LYS A 168 26.33 6.76 9.23
N ILE A 169 26.53 6.66 7.92
CA ILE A 169 27.85 6.68 7.33
C ILE A 169 28.28 8.11 7.60
N ASN A 170 28.75 8.36 8.83
CA ASN A 170 29.69 9.41 9.08
C ASN A 170 30.87 9.00 8.21
N THR A 171 30.99 9.65 7.07
CA THR A 171 32.21 9.67 6.28
C THR A 171 33.28 10.27 7.19
N GLU A 172 33.87 9.46 8.07
CA GLU A 172 35.25 9.67 8.45
C GLU A 172 36.04 9.50 7.14
N GLN A 173 36.30 10.63 6.49
CA GLN A 173 37.41 10.70 5.57
C GLN A 173 38.64 10.20 6.35
N PRO A 174 39.36 9.16 5.89
CA PRO A 174 40.71 8.98 6.35
C PRO A 174 41.49 10.20 5.84
N ASN A 175 41.93 11.03 6.79
CA ASN A 175 42.86 12.12 6.54
C ASN A 175 44.20 11.48 6.10
N ASN A 176 44.29 11.10 4.84
CA ASN A 176 45.53 10.68 4.18
C ASN A 176 46.39 11.93 3.95
N ASN A 177 46.94 12.48 5.03
CA ASN A 177 48.00 13.50 5.00
C ASN A 177 49.09 13.15 6.02
N GLU A 178 49.39 11.87 6.21
CA GLU A 178 50.63 11.45 6.86
C GLU A 178 51.50 10.65 5.89
N ASN A 179 52.57 11.32 5.43
CA ASN A 179 53.89 10.75 5.16
C ASN A 179 54.10 9.79 3.98
N ILE A 180 53.83 10.26 2.75
CA ILE A 180 54.48 9.71 1.53
C ILE A 180 55.92 10.25 1.34
N ASN A 181 56.35 11.27 2.11
CA ASN A 181 57.66 11.91 1.94
C ASN A 181 58.81 11.28 2.76
N SER A 182 58.61 10.13 3.42
CA SER A 182 59.68 9.48 4.21
C SER A 182 60.39 8.32 3.48
N ALA A 183 59.88 7.86 2.32
CA ALA A 183 60.46 6.71 1.60
C ALA A 183 61.45 7.08 0.48
N PHE A 184 61.68 8.37 0.22
CA PHE A 184 62.64 8.85 -0.79
C PHE A 184 63.61 9.88 -0.18
N ARG A 185 64.30 9.49 0.89
CA ARG A 185 65.57 10.14 1.24
C ARG A 185 66.70 9.24 0.78
N THR A 186 67.25 9.64 -0.37
CA THR A 186 68.54 9.20 -0.91
C THR A 186 69.64 9.31 0.14
N GLU A 187 70.39 8.24 0.35
CA GLU A 187 71.78 8.33 0.81
C GLU A 187 72.69 7.99 -0.38
N PRO A 188 73.52 8.94 -0.85
CA PRO A 188 74.72 8.64 -1.62
C PRO A 188 75.92 8.46 -0.67
N THR A 189 77.04 8.00 -1.24
CA THR A 189 78.39 7.81 -0.66
C THR A 189 78.62 6.41 -0.09
N LEU A 190 79.71 5.69 -0.40
CA LEU A 190 80.98 6.04 -1.03
C LEU A 190 81.60 4.78 -1.65
#